data_AF-A0A2V2DW97-F1
#
_entry.id   AF-A0A2V2DW97-F1
#
_cell.length_a   1.000
_cell.length_b   1.000
_cell.length_c   1.000
_cell.angle_alpha   90.00
_cell.angle_beta   90.00
_cell.angle_gamma   90.00
#
_symmetry.space_group_name_H-M   'P 1'
#
loop_
_entity.id
_entity.type
_entity.pdbx_description
1 polymer ?
#
loop_
_entity_poly.entity_id
_entity_poly.type
_entity_poly.pdbx_seq_one_letter_code
_entity_poly.pdbx_strand_id
1 'polypeptide(L)'
;MSLGSSDLDPTAYAAGSVKVSAMVASGEIDVMICDLENAAKYARSETYLPLEDFLSPEELAGYEERLLSFDLVDDEGNPTGEQTPAYGISMNGSEAFDSLYGDTDYGIFLIGNADPSELSKTVFLDLANS
;
A
#
# COMPACT_ATOMS: atom_id res chain seq x y z
N MET A 1 -1.91 13.87 -10.91
CA MET A 1 -1.15 12.93 -11.74
C MET A 1 -1.69 11.55 -11.44
N SER A 2 -2.45 10.96 -12.36
CA SER A 2 -3.14 9.68 -12.13
C SER A 2 -2.10 8.56 -12.16
N LEU A 3 -1.95 7.85 -11.03
CA LEU A 3 -1.14 6.65 -10.96
C LEU A 3 -1.97 5.51 -11.57
N GLY A 4 -1.79 5.31 -12.87
CA GLY A 4 -2.02 4.02 -13.55
C GLY A 4 -3.37 3.36 -13.33
N SER A 5 -4.42 3.88 -13.96
CA SER A 5 -5.58 3.07 -14.33
C SER A 5 -5.16 2.00 -15.34
N SER A 6 -5.67 0.77 -15.19
CA SER A 6 -5.46 -0.40 -16.08
C SER A 6 -5.93 -0.20 -17.53
N ASP A 7 -6.53 0.95 -17.84
CA ASP A 7 -6.91 1.43 -19.18
C ASP A 7 -5.77 2.15 -19.94
N LEU A 8 -4.61 2.36 -19.30
CA LEU A 8 -3.44 3.02 -19.91
C LEU A 8 -2.53 2.04 -20.65
N ASP A 9 -1.90 2.55 -21.71
CA ASP A 9 -0.93 1.85 -22.57
C ASP A 9 0.03 0.98 -21.73
N PRO A 10 0.15 -0.34 -22.01
CA PRO A 10 0.91 -1.27 -21.17
C PRO A 10 2.38 -0.87 -21.00
N THR A 11 2.91 -0.13 -21.98
CA THR A 11 4.26 0.46 -21.95
C THR A 11 4.40 1.55 -20.89
N ALA A 12 3.38 2.40 -20.72
CA ALA A 12 3.35 3.46 -19.73
C ALA A 12 3.15 2.90 -18.32
N TYR A 13 2.32 1.87 -18.18
CA TYR A 13 2.13 1.15 -16.93
C TYR A 13 3.45 0.51 -16.45
N ALA A 14 4.13 -0.23 -17.34
CA ALA A 14 5.42 -0.86 -17.03
C ALA A 14 6.49 0.17 -16.64
N ALA A 15 6.57 1.31 -17.34
CA ALA A 15 7.49 2.38 -16.98
C ALA A 15 7.18 2.99 -15.60
N GLY A 16 5.90 3.12 -15.25
CA GLY A 16 5.45 3.56 -13.93
C GLY A 16 5.89 2.61 -12.82
N SER A 17 5.64 1.31 -12.98
CA SER A 17 6.04 0.28 -12.00
C SER A 17 7.56 0.23 -11.82
N VAL A 18 8.34 0.27 -12.90
CA VAL A 18 9.82 0.30 -12.83
C VAL A 18 10.31 1.53 -12.06
N LYS A 19 9.70 2.70 -12.28
CA LYS A 19 10.05 3.91 -11.55
C LYS A 19 9.75 3.77 -10.06
N VAL A 20 8.60 3.22 -9.68
CA VAL A 20 8.25 2.97 -8.27
C VAL A 20 9.25 2.02 -7.64
N SER A 21 9.55 0.89 -8.28
CA SER A 21 10.55 -0.06 -7.77
C SER A 21 11.93 0.57 -7.62
N ALA A 22 12.34 1.46 -8.54
CA ALA A 22 13.61 2.19 -8.42
C ALA A 22 13.62 3.16 -7.24
N MET A 23 12.54 3.93 -7.03
CA MET A 23 12.41 4.86 -5.91
C MET A 23 12.29 4.14 -4.56
N VAL A 24 11.62 3.00 -4.54
CA VAL A 24 11.63 2.08 -3.39
C VAL A 24 13.07 1.66 -3.13
N ALA A 25 13.77 1.08 -4.11
CA ALA A 25 15.14 0.58 -3.97
C ALA A 25 16.16 1.65 -3.55
N SER A 26 15.97 2.91 -3.95
CA SER A 26 16.82 4.03 -3.56
C SER A 26 16.52 4.60 -2.16
N GLY A 27 15.43 4.15 -1.51
CA GLY A 27 14.99 4.67 -0.22
C GLY A 27 14.40 6.08 -0.31
N GLU A 28 13.91 6.48 -1.49
CA GLU A 28 13.30 7.79 -1.72
C GLU A 28 11.81 7.82 -1.32
N ILE A 29 11.21 6.65 -1.04
CA ILE A 29 9.81 6.51 -0.64
C ILE A 29 9.72 5.70 0.65
N ASP A 30 9.16 6.32 1.67
CA ASP A 30 8.82 5.69 2.94
C ASP A 30 7.35 5.25 3.01
N VAL A 31 6.46 6.06 2.43
CA VAL A 31 5.00 5.91 2.54
C VAL A 31 4.39 6.02 1.14
N MET A 32 3.44 5.14 0.85
CA MET A 32 2.71 5.15 -0.42
C MET A 32 1.21 5.16 -0.17
N ILE A 33 0.51 6.06 -0.87
CA ILE A 33 -0.95 6.07 -0.97
C ILE A 33 -1.31 5.67 -2.40
N CYS A 34 -2.09 4.61 -2.54
CA CYS A 34 -2.49 4.09 -3.84
C CYS A 34 -3.82 3.35 -3.75
N ASP A 35 -4.44 3.13 -4.90
CA ASP A 35 -5.59 2.26 -5.04
C ASP A 35 -5.25 0.81 -4.63
N LEU A 36 -6.28 0.06 -4.24
CA LEU A 36 -6.08 -1.31 -3.75
C LEU A 36 -5.63 -2.29 -4.85
N GLU A 37 -5.91 -2.03 -6.12
CA GLU A 37 -5.48 -2.89 -7.23
C GLU A 37 -3.95 -2.84 -7.40
N ASN A 38 -3.39 -1.64 -7.41
CA ASN A 38 -1.95 -1.44 -7.46
C ASN A 38 -1.29 -1.88 -6.15
N ALA A 39 -1.92 -1.63 -5.00
CA ALA A 39 -1.40 -2.08 -3.72
C ALA A 39 -1.23 -3.61 -3.65
N ALA A 40 -2.21 -4.38 -4.14
CA ALA A 40 -2.12 -5.84 -4.16
C ALA A 40 -0.88 -6.35 -4.91
N LYS A 41 -0.48 -5.68 -6.01
CA LYS A 41 0.69 -6.05 -6.81
C LYS A 41 1.99 -5.85 -6.03
N TYR A 42 2.11 -4.73 -5.32
CA TYR A 42 3.28 -4.41 -4.51
C TYR A 42 3.35 -5.25 -3.22
N ALA A 43 2.21 -5.51 -2.59
CA ALA A 43 2.10 -6.39 -1.42
C ALA A 43 2.60 -7.81 -1.72
N ARG A 44 2.21 -8.37 -2.87
CA ARG A 44 2.68 -9.68 -3.35
C ARG A 44 4.16 -9.71 -3.71
N SER A 45 4.75 -8.54 -3.96
CA SER A 45 6.18 -8.38 -4.22
C SER A 45 6.98 -8.02 -2.96
N GLU A 46 6.37 -8.18 -1.77
CA GLU A 46 6.99 -7.89 -0.46
C GLU A 46 7.54 -6.46 -0.37
N THR A 47 6.92 -5.52 -1.09
CA THR A 47 7.35 -4.11 -1.12
C THR A 47 6.98 -3.38 0.16
N TYR A 48 5.94 -3.84 0.86
CA TYR A 48 5.44 -3.21 2.07
C TYR A 48 5.94 -3.89 3.34
N LEU A 49 6.04 -3.10 4.40
CA LEU A 49 6.32 -3.62 5.73
C LEU A 49 5.01 -4.13 6.38
N PRO A 50 4.99 -5.35 6.94
CA PRO A 50 3.85 -5.83 7.71
C PRO A 50 3.53 -4.87 8.87
N LEU A 51 2.25 -4.55 9.08
CA LEU A 51 1.87 -3.62 10.15
C LEU A 51 2.21 -4.18 11.54
N GLU A 52 2.20 -5.50 11.70
CA GLU A 52 2.59 -6.19 12.94
C GLU A 52 4.07 -6.05 13.30
N ASP A 53 4.93 -5.73 12.34
CA ASP A 53 6.37 -5.52 12.59
C ASP A 53 6.66 -4.14 13.20
N PHE A 54 5.69 -3.22 13.18
CA PHE A 54 5.89 -1.88 13.74
C PHE A 54 4.80 -1.37 14.67
N LEU A 55 3.58 -1.90 14.63
CA LEU A 55 2.49 -1.57 15.54
C LEU A 55 2.31 -2.66 16.58
N SER A 56 2.00 -2.22 17.80
CA SER A 56 1.60 -3.11 18.87
C SER A 56 0.24 -3.74 18.55
N PRO A 57 -0.09 -4.94 19.08
CA PRO A 57 -1.41 -5.54 18.90
C PRO A 57 -2.57 -4.64 19.34
N GLU A 58 -2.36 -3.82 20.37
CA GLU A 58 -3.34 -2.84 20.86
C GLU A 58 -3.59 -1.71 19.85
N GLU A 59 -2.54 -1.28 19.13
CA GLU A 59 -2.65 -0.25 18.09
C GLU A 59 -3.33 -0.81 16.85
N LEU A 60 -2.98 -2.04 16.46
CA LEU A 60 -3.63 -2.75 15.34
C LEU A 60 -5.12 -2.96 15.57
N ALA A 61 -5.53 -3.29 16.79
CA ALA A 61 -6.94 -3.46 17.15
C ALA A 61 -7.76 -2.18 16.89
N GLY A 62 -7.14 -0.99 16.99
CA GLY A 62 -7.77 0.28 16.64
C GLY A 62 -8.09 0.44 15.15
N TYR A 63 -7.47 -0.37 14.29
CA TYR A 63 -7.63 -0.33 12.84
C TYR A 63 -8.25 -1.60 12.26
N GLU A 64 -8.72 -2.55 13.07
CA GLU A 64 -9.12 -3.91 12.62
C GLU A 64 -10.03 -3.91 11.39
N GLU A 65 -11.05 -3.05 11.35
CA GLU A 65 -11.99 -2.93 10.22
C GLU A 65 -11.42 -2.23 8.98
N ARG A 66 -10.25 -1.61 9.11
CA ARG A 66 -9.53 -0.85 8.07
C ARG A 66 -8.24 -1.53 7.64
N LEU A 67 -7.83 -2.65 8.26
CA LEU A 67 -6.61 -3.36 7.88
C LEU A 67 -6.74 -3.92 6.47
N LEU A 68 -5.69 -3.73 5.67
CA LEU A 68 -5.63 -4.17 4.29
C LEU A 68 -4.69 -5.36 4.15
N SER A 69 -5.29 -6.50 3.80
CA SER A 69 -4.63 -7.72 3.36
C SER A 69 -5.08 -8.06 1.94
N PHE A 70 -4.24 -8.77 1.20
CA PHE A 70 -4.50 -9.10 -0.19
C PHE A 70 -4.37 -10.61 -0.42
N ASP A 71 -5.17 -11.15 -1.34
CA ASP A 71 -5.06 -12.55 -1.72
C ASP A 71 -3.70 -12.83 -2.39
N LEU A 72 -3.05 -13.89 -1.93
CA LEU A 72 -1.89 -14.47 -2.58
C LEU A 72 -2.33 -15.23 -3.83
N VAL A 73 -1.46 -15.21 -4.84
CA VAL A 73 -1.67 -15.89 -6.10
C VAL A 73 -0.52 -16.84 -6.40
N ASP A 74 -0.80 -17.95 -7.07
CA ASP A 74 0.22 -18.87 -7.56
C ASP A 74 0.96 -18.31 -8.80
N ASP A 75 1.93 -19.08 -9.31
CA ASP A 75 2.70 -18.74 -10.52
C ASP A 75 1.82 -18.59 -11.79
N GLU A 76 0.61 -19.14 -11.78
CA GLU A 76 -0.37 -19.04 -12.86
C GLU A 76 -1.35 -17.87 -12.66
N GLY A 77 -1.24 -17.14 -11.55
CA GLY A 77 -2.08 -16.00 -11.17
C GLY A 77 -3.41 -16.39 -10.52
N ASN A 78 -3.61 -17.66 -10.15
CA ASN A 78 -4.82 -18.11 -9.48
C ASN A 78 -4.73 -17.85 -7.96
N PRO A 79 -5.84 -17.49 -7.30
CA PRO A 79 -5.85 -17.28 -5.86
C PRO A 79 -5.54 -18.58 -5.11
N THR A 80 -4.60 -18.52 -4.17
CA THR A 80 -4.21 -19.69 -3.34
C THR A 80 -5.18 -19.92 -2.18
N GLY A 81 -6.00 -18.91 -1.85
CA GLY A 81 -6.86 -18.89 -0.66
C GLY A 81 -6.13 -18.43 0.61
N GLU A 82 -4.84 -18.11 0.49
CA GLU A 82 -4.05 -17.47 1.55
C GLU A 82 -4.02 -15.95 1.35
N GLN A 83 -3.83 -15.21 2.43
CA GLN A 83 -3.75 -13.76 2.41
C GLN A 83 -2.37 -13.30 2.88
N THR A 84 -1.96 -12.13 2.40
CA THR A 84 -0.83 -11.42 2.97
C THR A 84 -1.11 -11.03 4.43
N PRO A 85 -0.08 -10.76 5.25
CA PRO A 85 -0.28 -9.99 6.47
C PRO A 85 -0.93 -8.64 6.14
N ALA A 86 -1.43 -7.97 7.16
CA ALA A 86 -1.94 -6.62 7.00
C ALA A 86 -0.76 -5.71 6.65
N TYR A 87 -0.80 -5.10 5.47
CA TYR A 87 0.27 -4.23 4.96
C TYR A 87 -0.09 -2.75 4.95
N GLY A 88 -1.37 -2.42 5.12
CA GLY A 88 -1.83 -1.04 5.05
C GLY A 88 -3.16 -0.81 5.76
N ILE A 89 -3.56 0.46 5.79
CA ILE A 89 -4.80 0.91 6.41
C ILE A 89 -5.65 1.58 5.31
N SER A 90 -6.92 1.19 5.22
CA SER A 90 -7.90 1.81 4.32
C SER A 90 -8.09 3.28 4.70
N MET A 91 -8.00 4.15 3.71
CA MET A 91 -8.21 5.59 3.87
C MET A 91 -9.54 6.07 3.32
N ASN A 92 -10.41 5.14 2.91
CA ASN A 92 -11.73 5.48 2.38
C ASN A 92 -12.53 6.30 3.40
N GLY A 93 -13.12 7.41 2.94
CA GLY A 93 -13.83 8.35 3.81
C GLY A 93 -12.95 9.47 4.35
N SER A 94 -11.68 9.55 3.93
CA SER A 94 -10.81 10.68 4.23
C SER A 94 -11.16 11.88 3.35
N GLU A 95 -11.62 12.98 3.96
CA GLU A 95 -11.98 14.20 3.23
C GLU A 95 -10.80 14.76 2.40
N ALA A 96 -9.57 14.51 2.86
CA ALA A 96 -8.36 15.00 2.20
C ALA A 96 -8.06 14.27 0.88
N PHE A 97 -8.43 13.00 0.76
CA PHE A 97 -8.02 12.13 -0.35
C PHE A 97 -9.18 11.60 -1.19
N ASP A 98 -10.42 11.59 -0.67
CA ASP A 98 -11.60 11.12 -1.41
C ASP A 98 -11.80 11.89 -2.73
N SER A 99 -11.48 13.19 -2.75
CA SER A 99 -11.55 14.00 -3.97
C SER A 99 -10.55 13.58 -5.07
N LEU A 100 -9.47 12.89 -4.70
CA LEU A 100 -8.42 12.43 -5.61
C LEU A 100 -8.70 11.02 -6.16
N TYR A 101 -9.29 10.16 -5.34
CA TYR A 101 -9.55 8.75 -5.67
C TYR A 101 -11.00 8.48 -6.11
N GLY A 102 -11.93 9.40 -5.82
CA GLY A 102 -13.34 9.28 -6.19
C GLY A 102 -13.96 8.04 -5.55
N ASP A 103 -14.59 7.19 -6.37
CA ASP A 103 -15.19 5.92 -5.94
C ASP A 103 -14.19 4.75 -5.86
N THR A 104 -12.89 5.00 -6.07
CA THR A 104 -11.87 3.93 -6.04
C THR A 104 -11.41 3.71 -4.62
N ASP A 105 -11.44 2.46 -4.14
CA ASP A 105 -10.86 2.12 -2.84
C ASP A 105 -9.35 2.34 -2.81
N TYR A 106 -8.85 2.94 -1.73
CA TYR A 106 -7.44 3.26 -1.57
C TYR A 106 -6.98 3.10 -0.12
N GLY A 107 -5.67 3.01 0.04
CA GLY A 107 -5.04 2.85 1.34
C GLY A 107 -3.66 3.48 1.41
N ILE A 108 -3.15 3.51 2.63
CA ILE A 108 -1.79 3.92 2.95
C ILE A 108 -0.96 2.70 3.36
N PHE A 109 0.28 2.67 2.88
CA PHE A 109 1.21 1.57 3.06
C PHE A 109 2.60 2.11 3.41
N LEU A 110 3.32 1.42 4.29
CA LEU A 110 4.73 1.68 4.58
C LEU A 110 5.61 0.80 3.71
N ILE A 111 6.64 1.39 3.11
CA ILE A 111 7.60 0.67 2.28
C ILE A 111 8.59 -0.08 3.18
N GLY A 112 8.82 -1.36 2.89
CA GLY A 112 9.71 -2.24 3.65
C GLY A 112 11.20 -2.14 3.30
N ASN A 113 11.61 -1.13 2.51
CA ASN A 113 13.01 -0.91 2.20
C ASN A 113 13.67 -0.05 3.29
N ALA A 114 14.53 -0.70 4.07
CA ALA A 114 15.23 -0.18 5.24
C ALA A 114 14.30 0.09 6.43
N ASP A 115 14.84 -0.08 7.65
CA ASP A 115 14.15 0.20 8.91
C ASP A 115 13.39 1.52 8.82
N PRO A 116 12.04 1.52 8.83
CA PRO A 116 11.27 2.74 8.67
C PRO A 116 11.65 3.69 9.80
N SER A 117 12.02 4.91 9.43
CA SER A 117 12.37 5.92 10.41
C SER A 117 11.18 6.20 11.34
N GLU A 118 11.44 6.65 12.57
CA GLU A 118 10.37 7.07 13.49
C GLU A 118 9.48 8.17 12.88
N LEU A 119 10.07 9.00 12.01
CA LEU A 119 9.35 10.02 11.25
C LEU A 119 8.36 9.39 10.25
N SER A 120 8.79 8.37 9.51
CA SER A 120 7.96 7.64 8.53
C SER A 120 6.74 7.02 9.21
N LYS A 121 6.94 6.41 10.40
CA LYS A 121 5.85 5.87 11.21
C LYS A 121 4.88 6.95 11.69
N THR A 122 5.41 8.08 12.15
CA THR A 122 4.60 9.21 12.61
C THR A 122 3.73 9.76 11.49
N VAL A 123 4.32 9.97 10.30
CA VAL A 123 3.58 10.45 9.12
C VAL A 123 2.52 9.44 8.67
N PHE A 124 2.85 8.16 8.66
CA PHE A 124 1.89 7.10 8.33
C PHE A 124 0.66 7.14 9.25
N LEU A 125 0.87 7.23 10.57
CA LEU A 125 -0.21 7.25 11.54
C LEU A 125 -1.02 8.56 11.49
N ASP A 126 -0.37 9.70 11.27
CA ASP A 126 -1.05 10.99 11.12
C ASP A 126 -2.00 10.96 9.92
N LEU A 127 -1.52 10.45 8.78
CA LEU A 127 -2.31 10.29 7.56
C LEU A 127 -3.42 9.24 7.73
N ALA A 128 -3.15 8.10 8.37
CA ALA A 128 -4.17 7.08 8.60
C ALA A 128 -5.35 7.57 9.47
N ASN A 129 -5.15 8.62 10.27
CA ASN A 129 -6.15 9.22 11.14
C ASN A 129 -6.74 10.54 10.62
N SER A 130 -6.34 10.98 9.41
CA SER A 130 -6.84 12.22 8.78
C SER A 130 -8.13 12.00 8.01
#